data_AF-A0A941P0W7-F1
#
_entry.id   AF-A0A941P0W7-F1
#
_cell.length_a   1.000
_cell.length_b   1.000
_cell.length_c   1.000
_cell.angle_alpha   90.00
_cell.angle_beta   90.00
_cell.angle_gamma   90.00
#
_symmetry.space_group_name_H-M   'P 1'
#
loop_
_entity.id
_entity.type
_entity.pdbx_description
1 polymer ?
#
loop_
_entity_poly.entity_id
_entity_poly.type
_entity_poly.pdbx_seq_one_letter_code
_entity_poly.pdbx_strand_id
1 'polypeptide(L)'
;DFMWQEVRSVEERISTARHFRVFPGEGVHSEQVADWVTRLHALGYRGDYSFEVFNDDYQQMPLDRVAARARRSALWLGEDVLRRSVPLPNLIRLKLRPKG
;
A
#
# COMPACT_ATOMS: atom_id res chain seq x y z
N ASP A 1 -16.21 -13.11 -14.05
CA ASP A 1 -15.89 -14.52 -13.81
C ASP A 1 -15.64 -15.17 -15.16
N PHE A 2 -14.38 -15.28 -15.63
CA PHE A 2 -13.93 -16.17 -16.73
C PHE A 2 -12.46 -15.99 -17.23
N MET A 3 -11.49 -15.47 -16.45
CA MET A 3 -10.09 -15.35 -16.94
C MET A 3 -9.02 -15.89 -15.97
N TRP A 4 -9.40 -16.74 -15.02
CA TRP A 4 -8.49 -17.30 -14.00
C TRP A 4 -8.41 -18.83 -13.98
N GLN A 5 -8.96 -19.53 -14.97
CA GLN A 5 -9.02 -21.01 -15.01
C GLN A 5 -8.01 -21.71 -15.94
N GLU A 6 -6.92 -21.06 -16.33
CA GLU A 6 -5.78 -21.82 -16.89
C GLU A 6 -4.66 -21.88 -15.86
N VAL A 7 -4.24 -23.11 -15.56
CA VAL A 7 -3.15 -23.42 -14.62
C VAL A 7 -1.87 -22.80 -15.18
N ARG A 8 -1.60 -21.54 -14.82
CA ARG A 8 -0.28 -20.93 -15.02
C ARG A 8 0.72 -21.78 -14.27
N SER A 9 1.77 -22.22 -14.96
CA SER A 9 2.83 -22.98 -14.30
C SER A 9 3.35 -22.21 -13.08
N VAL A 10 3.97 -22.88 -12.11
CA VAL A 10 4.52 -22.21 -10.92
C VAL A 10 5.46 -21.08 -11.36
N GLU A 11 6.22 -21.30 -12.42
CA GLU A 11 7.13 -20.36 -13.06
C GLU A 11 6.40 -19.16 -13.66
N GLU A 12 5.28 -19.36 -14.36
CA GLU A 12 4.47 -18.26 -14.91
C GLU A 12 3.79 -17.44 -13.83
N ARG A 13 3.35 -18.06 -12.72
CA ARG A 13 2.83 -17.36 -11.55
C ARG A 13 3.92 -16.53 -10.87
N ILE A 14 5.12 -17.09 -10.73
CA ILE A 14 6.28 -16.40 -10.18
C ILE A 14 6.69 -15.24 -11.08
N SER A 15 6.74 -15.45 -12.40
CA SER A 15 7.08 -14.41 -13.38
C SER A 15 6.06 -13.28 -13.36
N THR A 16 4.75 -13.61 -13.39
CA THR A 16 3.68 -12.61 -13.28
C THR A 16 3.81 -11.80 -11.99
N ALA A 17 4.07 -12.46 -10.85
CA ALA A 17 4.25 -11.81 -9.56
C ALA A 17 5.55 -11.00 -9.42
N ARG A 18 6.52 -11.21 -10.31
CA ARG A 18 7.79 -10.45 -10.35
C ARG A 18 7.70 -9.21 -11.24
N HIS A 19 6.97 -9.27 -12.35
CA HIS A 19 6.97 -8.20 -13.36
C HIS A 19 5.73 -7.30 -13.35
N PHE A 20 4.61 -7.75 -12.78
CA PHE A 20 3.35 -6.99 -12.76
C PHE A 20 2.91 -6.61 -11.35
N ARG A 21 3.87 -6.34 -10.46
CA ARG A 21 3.52 -5.79 -9.13
C ARG A 21 2.89 -4.43 -9.33
N VAL A 22 1.76 -4.17 -8.70
CA VAL A 22 1.14 -2.85 -8.71
C VAL A 22 1.02 -2.34 -7.28
N PHE A 23 0.81 -1.04 -7.10
CA PHE A 23 0.57 -0.51 -5.77
C PHE A 23 -0.65 -1.17 -5.12
N PRO A 24 -0.66 -1.37 -3.78
CA PRO A 24 -1.85 -1.83 -3.06
C PRO A 24 -3.08 -0.98 -3.41
N GLY A 25 -4.22 -1.62 -3.66
CA GLY A 25 -5.45 -0.97 -4.14
C GLY A 25 -5.61 -0.97 -5.66
N GLU A 26 -4.57 -1.28 -6.43
CA GLU A 26 -4.64 -1.32 -7.90
C GLU A 26 -4.68 -2.74 -8.50
N GLY A 27 -4.43 -3.77 -7.68
CA GLY A 27 -4.30 -5.16 -8.13
C GLY A 27 -5.35 -6.11 -7.57
N VAL A 28 -5.42 -7.31 -8.13
CA VAL A 28 -6.37 -8.37 -7.70
C VAL A 28 -6.17 -8.84 -6.26
N HIS A 29 -5.01 -8.59 -5.67
CA HIS A 29 -4.70 -8.98 -4.30
C HIS A 29 -4.96 -7.90 -3.24
N SER A 30 -5.62 -6.80 -3.62
CA SER A 30 -5.80 -5.65 -2.72
C SER A 30 -6.56 -6.00 -1.44
N GLU A 31 -7.61 -6.82 -1.52
CA GLU A 31 -8.35 -7.27 -0.34
C GLU A 31 -7.49 -8.12 0.61
N GLN A 32 -6.67 -9.01 0.06
CA GLN A 32 -5.76 -9.81 0.88
C GLN A 32 -4.72 -8.91 1.56
N VAL A 33 -4.12 -7.95 0.85
CA VAL A 33 -3.19 -6.99 1.45
C VAL A 33 -3.86 -6.20 2.59
N ALA A 34 -5.12 -5.77 2.40
CA ALA A 34 -5.88 -5.07 3.45
C ALA A 34 -6.10 -5.93 4.70
N ASP A 35 -6.45 -7.21 4.53
CA ASP A 35 -6.61 -8.16 5.65
C ASP A 35 -5.29 -8.35 6.42
N TRP A 36 -4.19 -8.59 5.71
CA TRP A 36 -2.87 -8.75 6.34
C TRP A 36 -2.44 -7.51 7.14
N VAL A 37 -2.59 -6.33 6.56
CA VAL A 37 -2.23 -5.06 7.22
C VAL A 37 -3.10 -4.81 8.45
N THR A 38 -4.41 -5.10 8.37
CA THR A 38 -5.33 -4.99 9.51
C THR A 38 -4.96 -5.94 10.64
N ARG A 39 -4.59 -7.19 10.32
CA ARG A 39 -4.12 -8.17 11.31
C ARG A 39 -2.82 -7.74 11.98
N LEU A 40 -1.83 -7.28 11.21
CA LEU A 40 -0.58 -6.74 11.77
C LEU A 40 -0.83 -5.58 12.72
N HIS A 41 -1.76 -4.69 12.35
CA HIS A 41 -2.17 -3.58 13.21
C HIS A 41 -2.84 -4.07 14.50
N ALA A 42 -3.73 -5.06 14.42
CA ALA A 42 -4.38 -5.67 15.58
C ALA A 42 -3.36 -6.35 16.52
N LEU A 43 -2.28 -6.92 15.97
CA LEU A 43 -1.16 -7.47 16.74
C LEU A 43 -0.26 -6.40 17.39
N GLY A 44 -0.55 -5.11 17.19
CA GLY A 44 0.17 -4.02 17.81
C GLY A 44 1.27 -3.38 16.96
N TYR A 45 1.42 -3.76 15.69
CA TYR A 45 2.36 -3.08 14.80
C TYR A 45 1.95 -1.62 14.55
N ARG A 46 2.88 -0.69 14.77
CA ARG A 46 2.68 0.76 14.61
C ARG A 46 3.76 1.43 13.77
N GLY A 47 4.69 0.65 13.22
CA GLY A 47 5.73 1.17 12.32
C GLY A 47 5.18 1.61 10.97
N ASP A 48 6.07 2.16 10.16
CA ASP A 48 5.77 2.64 8.82
C ASP A 48 5.65 1.48 7.82
N TYR A 49 4.81 1.68 6.80
CA TYR A 49 4.71 0.79 5.66
C TYR A 49 5.38 1.43 4.45
N SER A 50 6.29 0.70 3.80
CA SER A 50 6.92 1.11 2.55
C SER A 50 6.42 0.26 1.38
N PHE A 51 6.23 0.86 0.21
CA PHE A 51 5.88 0.12 -1.01
C PHE A 51 7.11 -0.09 -1.89
N GLU A 52 7.44 -1.35 -2.13
CA GLU A 52 8.48 -1.75 -3.09
C GLU A 52 7.80 -2.38 -4.32
N VAL A 53 7.65 -1.58 -5.37
CA VAL A 53 6.95 -2.00 -6.59
C VAL A 53 7.92 -1.98 -7.77
N PHE A 54 8.21 -3.17 -8.29
CA PHE A 54 8.92 -3.36 -9.55
C PHE A 54 7.89 -3.69 -10.62
N ASN A 55 7.67 -2.75 -11.54
CA ASN A 55 6.71 -2.85 -12.61
C ASN A 55 7.26 -2.17 -13.85
N ASP A 56 7.38 -2.94 -14.93
CA ASP A 56 7.96 -2.47 -16.18
C ASP A 56 7.08 -1.38 -16.82
N ASP A 57 5.75 -1.45 -16.69
CA ASP A 57 4.84 -0.41 -17.17
C ASP A 57 5.04 0.90 -16.41
N TYR A 58 5.26 0.86 -15.08
CA TYR A 58 5.53 2.07 -14.32
C TYR A 58 6.85 2.72 -14.72
N GLN A 59 7.86 1.93 -15.10
CA GLN A 59 9.12 2.47 -15.61
C GLN A 59 8.95 3.23 -16.93
N GLN A 60 7.94 2.88 -17.73
CA GLN A 60 7.61 3.57 -18.97
C GLN A 60 6.63 4.75 -18.79
N MET A 61 6.09 4.96 -17.58
CA MET A 61 5.17 6.07 -17.28
C MET A 61 5.91 7.34 -16.81
N PRO A 62 5.33 8.53 -17.04
CA PRO A 62 5.81 9.76 -16.41
C PRO A 62 5.89 9.64 -14.88
N LEU A 63 7.01 10.11 -14.29
CA LEU A 63 7.31 9.95 -12.86
C LEU A 63 6.24 10.55 -11.94
N ASP A 64 5.69 11.71 -12.33
CA ASP A 64 4.60 12.39 -11.61
C ASP A 64 3.33 11.53 -11.53
N ARG A 65 3.02 10.78 -12.61
CA ARG A 65 1.91 9.84 -12.62
C ARG A 65 2.15 8.67 -11.69
N VAL A 66 3.36 8.09 -11.70
CA VAL A 66 3.72 6.97 -10.80
C VAL A 66 3.66 7.43 -9.34
N ALA A 67 4.20 8.62 -9.04
CA ALA A 67 4.14 9.21 -7.71
C ALA A 67 2.69 9.46 -7.24
N ALA A 68 1.82 9.95 -8.14
CA ALA A 68 0.40 10.13 -7.83
C ALA A 68 -0.32 8.81 -7.53
N ARG A 69 0.03 7.72 -8.23
CA ARG A 69 -0.47 6.36 -7.94
C ARG A 69 -0.01 5.87 -6.57
N ALA A 70 1.29 6.00 -6.27
CA ALA A 70 1.85 5.65 -4.96
C ALA A 70 1.14 6.40 -3.83
N ARG A 71 0.91 7.71 -4.01
CA ARG A 71 0.19 8.54 -3.04
C ARG A 71 -1.24 8.05 -2.80
N ARG A 72 -1.97 7.72 -3.87
CA ARG A 72 -3.34 7.17 -3.72
C ARG A 72 -3.35 5.85 -2.97
N SER A 73 -2.38 4.98 -3.23
CA SER A 73 -2.23 3.72 -2.50
C SER A 73 -1.94 3.93 -1.01
N ALA A 74 -1.09 4.90 -0.67
CA ALA A 74 -0.78 5.22 0.73
C ALA A 74 -2.02 5.76 1.46
N LEU A 75 -2.80 6.62 0.82
CA LEU A 75 -4.06 7.13 1.35
C LEU A 75 -5.08 6.00 1.54
N TRP A 76 -5.28 5.16 0.53
CA TRP A 76 -6.16 4.00 0.62
C TRP A 76 -5.77 3.09 1.80
N LEU A 77 -4.48 2.81 1.99
CA LEU A 77 -4.03 1.97 3.09
C LEU A 77 -4.24 2.64 4.46
N GLY A 78 -3.99 3.94 4.57
CA GLY A 78 -4.14 4.69 5.81
C GLY A 78 -5.60 4.93 6.20
N GLU A 79 -6.40 5.44 5.25
CA GLU A 79 -7.75 5.95 5.46
C GLU A 79 -8.82 4.86 5.31
N ASP A 80 -8.74 4.06 4.24
CA ASP A 80 -9.80 3.08 3.95
C ASP A 80 -9.57 1.76 4.69
N VAL A 81 -8.33 1.25 4.67
CA VAL A 81 -7.98 -0.04 5.28
C VAL A 81 -7.80 0.10 6.80
N LEU A 82 -6.84 0.90 7.23
CA LEU A 82 -6.49 1.01 8.64
C LEU A 82 -7.41 1.97 9.41
N ARG A 83 -8.20 2.79 8.69
CA ARG A 83 -9.02 3.88 9.27
C ARG A 83 -8.24 4.74 10.25
N ARG A 84 -6.93 4.87 10.00
CA ARG A 84 -6.08 5.76 10.79
C ARG A 84 -6.50 7.16 10.43
N SER A 85 -7.00 7.88 11.41
CA SER A 85 -7.09 9.33 11.31
C SER A 85 -5.66 9.84 11.09
N VAL A 86 -5.36 10.37 9.91
CA VAL A 86 -4.11 11.10 9.73
C VAL A 86 -4.12 12.25 10.74
N PRO A 87 -3.08 12.40 11.59
CA PRO A 87 -2.97 13.61 12.39
C PRO A 87 -2.97 14.79 11.41
N LEU A 88 -3.84 15.76 11.65
CA LEU A 88 -3.87 16.99 10.85
C LEU A 88 -2.44 17.54 10.74
N PRO A 89 -1.92 17.78 9.52
CA PRO A 89 -0.64 18.44 9.36
C PRO A 89 -0.68 19.76 10.14
N ASN A 90 0.33 19.99 11.00
CA ASN A 90 0.53 21.17 11.86
C ASN A 90 0.06 21.11 13.33
N LEU A 91 -0.35 19.95 13.87
CA LEU A 91 -0.43 19.79 15.34
C LEU A 91 0.96 19.50 15.93
N ILE A 92 1.87 20.48 15.84
CA ILE A 92 3.02 20.55 16.74
C ILE A 92 2.43 20.79 18.14
N ARG A 93 2.31 19.73 18.94
CA ARG A 93 1.99 19.84 20.37
C ARG A 93 3.17 20.52 21.05
N LEU A 94 3.12 21.84 21.18
CA LEU A 94 3.96 22.57 22.12
C LEU A 94 3.66 22.02 23.51
N LYS A 95 4.56 21.22 24.06
CA LYS A 95 4.57 20.90 25.50
C LYS A 95 4.69 22.24 26.23
N LEU A 96 3.60 22.75 26.76
CA LEU A 96 3.63 23.81 27.76
C LEU A 96 4.46 23.29 28.94
N ARG A 97 5.62 23.89 29.18
CA ARG A 97 6.41 23.63 30.38
C ARG A 97 5.56 24.01 31.60
N PRO A 98 5.53 23.21 32.67
CA PRO A 98 4.90 23.65 33.92
C PRO A 98 5.71 24.83 34.47
N LYS A 99 5.01 25.90 34.84
CA LYS A 99 5.60 26.96 35.67
C LYS A 99 5.80 26.37 37.06
N GLY A 100 7.03 26.49 37.57
CA GLY A 100 7.34 26.22 38.98
C GLY A 100 6.68 27.21 39.91
#